data_AF-A0A258MMW7-F1
#
_entry.id   AF-A0A258MMW7-F1
#
_cell.length_a   1.000
_cell.length_b   1.000
_cell.length_c   1.000
_cell.angle_alpha   90.00
_cell.angle_beta   90.00
_cell.angle_gamma   90.00
#
_symmetry.space_group_name_H-M   'P 1'
#
loop_
_entity.id
_entity.type
_entity.pdbx_description
1 polymer ?
#
loop_
_entity_poly.entity_id
_entity_poly.type
_entity_poly.pdbx_seq_one_letter_code
_entity_poly.pdbx_strand_id
1 'polypeptide(L)'
;MMLLSNMAIAQNRTPEEQRELFGYCDKLAIMKQFGIAEDIANKIGDIDLWATKELISVENNTNEVYATKGELNTEVIKRYKALKLSDQQLKSLADFKKNRDEHPTPCEAITLTYNKAYDTLSLARALQLMKPKYRKSLMDKLGINGRQADMIFETEYYKQKEALSISAMPETDFNKIRKTVAMYQVRENRHKASGLTEDQITMAISFFKENQLYPEQVVNK
;
A
#
# COMPACT_ATOMS: atom_id res chain seq x y z
N MET A 1 -12.98 17.63 -4.50
CA MET A 1 -11.91 17.87 -5.51
C MET A 1 -10.64 17.11 -5.09
N MET A 2 -10.67 15.76 -5.14
CA MET A 2 -9.60 14.88 -4.61
C MET A 2 -9.42 13.63 -5.49
N LEU A 3 -9.52 13.77 -6.81
CA LEU A 3 -9.36 12.63 -7.74
C LEU A 3 -8.27 12.84 -8.80
N LEU A 4 -7.57 13.98 -8.80
CA LEU A 4 -6.51 14.29 -9.77
C LEU A 4 -5.09 14.01 -9.25
N SER A 5 -4.92 13.70 -7.95
CA SER A 5 -3.59 13.59 -7.35
C SER A 5 -2.90 12.25 -7.63
N ASN A 6 -3.64 11.14 -7.79
CA ASN A 6 -3.00 9.83 -7.94
C ASN A 6 -2.58 9.51 -9.38
N MET A 7 -3.27 10.05 -10.40
CA MET A 7 -2.88 9.84 -11.81
C MET A 7 -1.71 10.74 -12.24
N ALA A 8 -1.64 11.98 -11.75
CA ALA A 8 -0.51 12.87 -12.05
C ALA A 8 0.82 12.38 -11.42
N ILE A 9 0.75 11.63 -10.31
CA ILE A 9 1.94 11.05 -9.67
C ILE A 9 2.49 9.85 -10.47
N ALA A 10 1.65 9.12 -11.22
CA ALA A 10 2.10 7.98 -12.03
C ALA A 10 2.90 8.40 -13.29
N GLN A 11 2.62 9.58 -13.87
CA GLN A 11 3.31 10.08 -15.07
C GLN A 11 4.76 10.54 -14.84
N ASN A 12 5.21 10.73 -13.59
CA ASN A 12 6.57 11.18 -13.26
C ASN A 12 7.41 10.10 -12.54
N ARG A 13 6.97 8.85 -12.50
CA ARG A 13 7.74 7.75 -11.90
C ARG A 13 8.70 7.14 -12.91
N THR A 14 9.91 6.83 -12.45
CA THR A 14 10.84 6.02 -13.23
C THR A 14 10.27 4.62 -13.47
N PRO A 15 10.69 3.90 -14.53
CA PRO A 15 10.29 2.52 -14.74
C PRO A 15 10.54 1.62 -13.51
N GLU A 16 11.65 1.84 -12.81
CA GLU A 16 12.03 1.13 -11.58
C GLU A 16 11.03 1.38 -10.44
N GLU A 17 10.59 2.63 -10.26
CA GLU A 17 9.59 2.98 -9.26
C GLU A 17 8.22 2.38 -9.59
N GLN A 18 7.84 2.34 -10.87
CA GLN A 18 6.62 1.65 -11.30
C GLN A 18 6.68 0.14 -11.01
N ARG A 19 7.85 -0.49 -11.23
CA ARG A 19 8.07 -1.90 -10.89
C ARG A 19 7.95 -2.17 -9.39
N GLU A 20 8.40 -1.24 -8.57
CA GLU A 20 8.28 -1.33 -7.12
C GLU A 20 6.83 -1.15 -6.67
N LEU A 21 6.09 -0.19 -7.25
CA LEU A 21 4.65 -0.02 -7.02
C LEU A 21 3.84 -1.26 -7.39
N PHE A 22 4.16 -1.89 -8.52
CA PHE A 22 3.57 -3.17 -8.90
C PHE A 22 3.75 -4.20 -7.77
N GLY A 23 4.95 -4.27 -7.19
CA GLY A 23 5.26 -5.16 -6.07
C GLY A 23 4.38 -4.91 -4.84
N TYR A 24 4.12 -3.65 -4.52
CA TYR A 24 3.29 -3.28 -3.36
C TYR A 24 1.79 -3.45 -3.59
N CYS A 25 1.31 -3.18 -4.80
CA CYS A 25 -0.12 -2.96 -5.04
C CYS A 25 -0.79 -4.05 -5.87
N ASP A 26 -0.09 -4.57 -6.89
CA ASP A 26 -0.72 -5.38 -7.92
C ASP A 26 -0.33 -6.86 -7.79
N LYS A 27 0.93 -7.13 -7.43
CA LYS A 27 1.47 -8.49 -7.31
C LYS A 27 0.59 -9.39 -6.44
N LEU A 28 0.20 -8.92 -5.26
CA LEU A 28 -0.59 -9.72 -4.33
C LEU A 28 -2.02 -9.99 -4.86
N ALA A 29 -2.64 -8.99 -5.50
CA ALA A 29 -3.95 -9.14 -6.12
C ALA A 29 -3.89 -10.15 -7.26
N ILE A 30 -2.88 -10.06 -8.12
CA ILE A 30 -2.63 -10.99 -9.22
C ILE A 30 -2.47 -12.43 -8.70
N MET A 31 -1.69 -12.61 -7.63
CA MET A 31 -1.47 -13.93 -7.03
C MET A 31 -2.77 -14.50 -6.43
N LYS A 32 -3.48 -13.71 -5.61
CA LYS A 32 -4.65 -14.19 -4.85
C LYS A 32 -5.91 -14.31 -5.71
N GLN A 33 -6.17 -13.36 -6.60
CA GLN A 33 -7.42 -13.29 -7.37
C GLN A 33 -7.36 -14.15 -8.64
N PHE A 34 -6.18 -14.28 -9.26
CA PHE A 34 -6.03 -15.00 -10.53
C PHE A 34 -5.30 -16.35 -10.39
N GLY A 35 -4.91 -16.72 -9.16
CA GLY A 35 -4.21 -17.97 -8.88
C GLY A 35 -2.86 -18.07 -9.60
N ILE A 36 -2.19 -16.94 -9.81
CA ILE A 36 -0.90 -16.87 -10.49
C ILE A 36 0.21 -17.08 -9.46
N ALA A 37 1.13 -18.01 -9.74
CA ALA A 37 2.26 -18.30 -8.86
C ALA A 37 3.18 -17.07 -8.71
N GLU A 38 3.88 -16.98 -7.58
CA GLU A 38 4.72 -15.82 -7.26
C GLU A 38 5.81 -15.56 -8.31
N ASP A 39 6.48 -16.60 -8.81
CA ASP A 39 7.54 -16.46 -9.82
C ASP A 39 6.98 -15.91 -11.13
N ILE A 40 5.76 -16.30 -11.51
CA ILE A 40 5.07 -15.80 -12.69
C ILE A 40 4.61 -14.36 -12.47
N ALA A 41 4.10 -14.02 -11.28
CA ALA A 41 3.73 -12.65 -10.93
C ALA A 41 4.95 -11.71 -10.97
N ASN A 42 6.12 -12.16 -10.53
CA ASN A 42 7.37 -11.40 -10.67
C ASN A 42 7.73 -11.17 -12.14
N LYS A 43 7.66 -12.21 -13.00
CA LYS A 43 7.91 -12.10 -14.44
C LYS A 43 6.94 -11.14 -15.13
N ILE A 44 5.67 -11.07 -14.70
CA ILE A 44 4.71 -10.07 -15.18
C ILE A 44 5.23 -8.67 -14.90
N GLY A 45 5.63 -8.39 -13.65
CA GLY A 45 6.21 -7.09 -13.29
C GLY A 45 7.48 -6.76 -14.09
N ASP A 46 8.32 -7.75 -14.37
CA ASP A 46 9.55 -7.55 -15.15
C ASP A 46 9.25 -7.26 -16.63
N ILE A 47 8.20 -7.88 -17.19
CA ILE A 47 7.69 -7.54 -18.53
C ILE A 47 7.15 -6.10 -18.53
N ASP A 48 6.42 -5.69 -17.49
CA ASP A 48 5.92 -4.31 -17.38
C ASP A 48 7.07 -3.29 -17.29
N LEU A 49 8.09 -3.56 -16.47
CA LEU A 49 9.29 -2.73 -16.37
C LEU A 49 9.97 -2.56 -17.73
N TRP A 50 10.18 -3.67 -18.43
CA TRP A 50 10.76 -3.66 -19.78
C TRP A 50 9.87 -2.85 -20.74
N ALA A 51 8.57 -3.11 -20.75
CA ALA A 51 7.63 -2.43 -21.64
C ALA A 51 7.61 -0.91 -21.41
N THR A 52 7.64 -0.45 -20.16
CA THR A 52 7.74 0.99 -19.85
C THR A 52 9.02 1.59 -20.41
N LYS A 53 10.18 0.92 -20.26
CA LYS A 53 11.45 1.41 -20.81
C LYS A 53 11.42 1.53 -22.33
N GLU A 54 10.91 0.50 -23.00
CA GLU A 54 10.78 0.51 -24.46
C GLU A 54 9.81 1.62 -24.92
N LEU A 55 8.69 1.81 -24.21
CA LEU A 55 7.71 2.85 -24.53
C LEU A 55 8.33 4.24 -24.43
N ILE A 56 9.12 4.52 -23.39
CA ILE A 56 9.86 5.77 -23.25
C ILE A 56 10.82 5.98 -24.43
N SER A 57 11.52 4.93 -24.88
CA SER A 57 12.38 5.01 -26.07
C SER A 57 11.58 5.25 -27.36
N VAL A 58 10.38 4.65 -27.49
CA VAL A 58 9.47 4.88 -28.63
C VAL A 58 9.00 6.33 -28.64
N GLU A 59 8.54 6.84 -27.50
CA GLU A 59 8.06 8.22 -27.34
C GLU A 59 9.16 9.26 -27.59
N ASN A 60 10.42 8.91 -27.30
CA ASN A 60 11.60 9.73 -27.58
C ASN A 60 12.18 9.54 -28.99
N ASN A 61 11.59 8.69 -29.84
CA ASN A 61 12.09 8.32 -31.17
C ASN A 61 13.54 7.77 -31.17
N THR A 62 13.93 7.07 -30.11
CA THR A 62 15.25 6.43 -29.97
C THR A 62 15.17 4.90 -30.00
N ASN A 63 13.98 4.33 -30.09
CA ASN A 63 13.78 2.88 -30.18
C ASN A 63 14.13 2.36 -31.58
N GLU A 64 15.03 1.38 -31.65
CA GLU A 64 15.48 0.78 -32.92
C GLU A 64 14.64 -0.44 -33.36
N VAL A 65 13.80 -0.97 -32.47
CA VAL A 65 13.05 -2.22 -32.66
C VAL A 65 11.57 -1.99 -32.91
N TYR A 66 10.96 -1.06 -32.17
CA TYR A 66 9.54 -0.73 -32.25
C TYR A 66 9.36 0.72 -32.69
N ALA A 67 8.59 0.95 -33.75
CA ALA A 67 8.28 2.28 -34.25
C ALA A 67 7.04 2.89 -33.56
N THR A 68 6.14 2.04 -33.03
CA THR A 68 4.89 2.50 -32.41
C THR A 68 4.56 1.78 -31.11
N LYS A 69 3.75 2.44 -30.28
CA LYS A 69 3.13 1.82 -29.09
C LYS A 69 2.34 0.55 -29.44
N GLY A 70 1.71 0.50 -30.63
CA GLY A 70 0.95 -0.67 -31.09
C GLY A 70 1.82 -1.91 -31.32
N GLU A 71 2.99 -1.73 -31.92
CA GLU A 71 3.97 -2.79 -32.13
C GLU A 71 4.51 -3.32 -30.80
N LEU A 72 4.88 -2.40 -29.89
CA LEU A 72 5.32 -2.76 -28.55
C LEU A 72 4.26 -3.54 -27.78
N ASN A 73 3.00 -3.09 -27.81
CA ASN A 73 1.88 -3.78 -27.15
C ASN A 73 1.68 -5.21 -27.68
N THR A 74 1.89 -5.42 -28.98
CA THR A 74 1.80 -6.75 -29.59
C THR A 74 2.88 -7.67 -29.03
N GLU A 75 4.09 -7.16 -28.81
CA GLU A 75 5.17 -7.93 -28.21
C GLU A 75 4.95 -8.22 -26.73
N VAL A 76 4.43 -7.24 -25.97
CA VAL A 76 4.03 -7.44 -24.57
C VAL A 76 3.04 -8.60 -24.43
N ILE A 77 2.03 -8.67 -25.30
CA ILE A 77 1.06 -9.77 -25.32
C ILE A 77 1.74 -11.12 -25.60
N LYS A 78 2.68 -11.18 -26.55
CA LYS A 78 3.44 -12.41 -26.80
C LYS A 78 4.25 -12.85 -25.58
N ARG A 79 4.91 -11.91 -24.90
CA ARG A 79 5.67 -12.20 -23.67
C ARG A 79 4.77 -12.73 -22.55
N TYR A 80 3.55 -12.21 -22.38
CA TYR A 80 2.59 -12.79 -21.44
C TYR A 80 2.14 -14.20 -21.83
N LYS A 81 1.88 -14.45 -23.11
CA LYS A 81 1.53 -15.80 -23.59
C LYS A 81 2.67 -16.80 -23.34
N ALA A 82 3.93 -16.36 -23.44
CA ALA A 82 5.09 -17.19 -23.15
C ALA A 82 5.21 -17.60 -21.66
N LEU A 83 4.48 -16.95 -20.74
CA LEU A 83 4.42 -17.33 -19.33
C LEU A 83 3.58 -18.59 -19.07
N LYS A 84 2.95 -19.18 -20.10
CA LYS A 84 2.10 -20.38 -19.99
C LYS A 84 0.92 -20.22 -19.02
N LEU A 85 0.42 -19.00 -18.89
CA LEU A 85 -0.85 -18.71 -18.21
C LEU A 85 -2.00 -19.34 -19.00
N SER A 86 -3.07 -19.75 -18.31
CA SER A 86 -4.29 -20.19 -19.00
C SER A 86 -4.97 -19.02 -19.73
N ASP A 87 -5.81 -19.30 -20.73
CA ASP A 87 -6.56 -18.26 -21.44
C ASP A 87 -7.42 -17.41 -20.49
N GLN A 88 -7.98 -18.04 -19.46
CA GLN A 88 -8.72 -17.35 -18.40
C GLN A 88 -7.81 -16.40 -17.60
N GLN A 89 -6.62 -16.85 -17.20
CA GLN A 89 -5.65 -16.01 -16.48
C GLN A 89 -5.16 -14.85 -17.33
N LEU A 90 -4.89 -15.08 -18.62
CA LEU A 90 -4.49 -14.02 -19.55
C LEU A 90 -5.59 -12.97 -19.72
N LYS A 91 -6.85 -13.41 -19.85
CA LYS A 91 -8.00 -12.51 -19.92
C LYS A 91 -8.16 -11.71 -18.64
N SER A 92 -8.13 -12.36 -17.47
CA SER A 92 -8.23 -11.69 -16.17
C SER A 92 -7.10 -10.69 -15.95
N LEU A 93 -5.85 -11.01 -16.36
CA LEU A 93 -4.72 -10.09 -16.27
C LEU A 93 -4.91 -8.86 -17.18
N ALA A 94 -5.36 -9.08 -18.42
CA ALA A 94 -5.64 -7.98 -19.36
C ALA A 94 -6.75 -7.06 -18.85
N ASP A 95 -7.86 -7.64 -18.36
CA ASP A 95 -8.99 -6.91 -17.79
C ASP A 95 -8.55 -6.15 -16.52
N PHE A 96 -7.75 -6.78 -15.66
CA PHE A 96 -7.20 -6.13 -14.46
C PHE A 96 -6.35 -4.91 -14.81
N LYS A 97 -5.42 -5.05 -15.77
CA LYS A 97 -4.55 -3.94 -16.19
C LYS A 97 -5.34 -2.80 -16.81
N LYS A 98 -6.26 -3.12 -17.72
CA LYS A 98 -7.17 -2.14 -18.31
C LYS A 98 -7.97 -1.39 -17.24
N ASN A 99 -8.52 -2.11 -16.27
CA ASN A 99 -9.26 -1.51 -15.17
C ASN A 99 -8.35 -0.63 -14.29
N ARG A 100 -7.10 -1.02 -14.04
CA ARG A 100 -6.14 -0.18 -13.29
C ARG A 100 -5.81 1.12 -14.03
N ASP A 101 -5.70 1.08 -15.35
CA ASP A 101 -5.46 2.26 -16.19
C ASP A 101 -6.67 3.20 -16.22
N GLU A 102 -7.88 2.64 -16.34
CA GLU A 102 -9.14 3.41 -16.43
C GLU A 102 -9.66 3.89 -15.05
N HIS A 103 -9.44 3.09 -14.01
CA HIS A 103 -9.94 3.29 -12.65
C HIS A 103 -8.86 2.95 -11.60
N PRO A 104 -7.90 3.85 -11.38
CA PRO A 104 -6.82 3.63 -10.41
C PRO A 104 -7.37 3.34 -9.01
N THR A 105 -7.30 2.08 -8.60
CA THR A 105 -7.79 1.64 -7.29
C THR A 105 -6.80 2.09 -6.20
N PRO A 106 -7.28 2.62 -5.06
CA PRO A 106 -6.40 2.95 -3.94
C PRO A 106 -5.65 1.69 -3.47
N CYS A 107 -4.33 1.80 -3.34
CA CYS A 107 -3.49 0.74 -2.82
C CYS A 107 -3.23 0.99 -1.33
N GLU A 108 -3.88 0.20 -0.46
CA GLU A 108 -3.79 0.40 1.00
C GLU A 108 -2.35 0.32 1.51
N ALA A 109 -1.52 -0.54 0.90
CA ALA A 109 -0.11 -0.73 1.27
C ALA A 109 0.73 0.56 1.18
N ILE A 110 0.36 1.48 0.29
CA ILE A 110 1.07 2.75 0.08
C ILE A 110 0.25 3.96 0.56
N THR A 111 -0.97 3.75 1.03
CA THR A 111 -1.86 4.84 1.45
C THR A 111 -1.48 5.29 2.86
N LEU A 112 -0.90 6.48 2.95
CA LEU A 112 -0.54 7.09 4.23
C LEU A 112 -1.78 7.67 4.91
N THR A 113 -2.05 7.20 6.13
CA THR A 113 -3.10 7.75 7.01
C THR A 113 -2.46 8.26 8.29
N TYR A 114 -2.78 9.47 8.70
CA TYR A 114 -2.23 10.07 9.92
C TYR A 114 -3.24 11.02 10.56
N ASN A 115 -3.11 11.21 11.87
CA ASN A 115 -3.81 12.26 12.58
C ASN A 115 -2.86 13.27 13.19
N LYS A 116 -3.03 14.53 12.81
CA LYS A 116 -2.27 15.69 13.32
C LYS A 116 -2.33 15.84 14.83
N ALA A 117 -3.37 15.36 15.51
CA ALA A 117 -3.43 15.45 16.97
C ALA A 117 -2.30 14.66 17.67
N TYR A 118 -1.70 13.66 17.02
CA TYR A 118 -0.54 12.94 17.57
C TYR A 118 0.77 13.74 17.52
N ASP A 119 0.81 14.87 16.82
CA ASP A 119 2.03 15.64 16.65
C ASP A 119 2.57 16.15 17.99
N THR A 120 1.68 16.70 18.81
CA THR A 120 2.01 17.29 20.12
C THR A 120 1.86 16.32 21.30
N LEU A 121 1.36 15.10 21.07
CA LEU A 121 1.12 14.15 22.14
C LEU A 121 2.35 13.30 22.42
N SER A 122 2.75 13.24 23.69
CA SER A 122 3.66 12.21 24.19
C SER A 122 2.95 10.86 24.30
N LEU A 123 3.70 9.77 24.28
CA LEU A 123 3.16 8.42 24.46
C LEU A 123 2.33 8.33 25.75
N ALA A 124 2.89 8.80 26.87
CA ALA A 124 2.21 8.76 28.17
C ALA A 124 0.84 9.46 28.12
N ARG A 125 0.77 10.64 27.51
CA ARG A 125 -0.49 11.39 27.38
C ARG A 125 -1.48 10.68 26.46
N ALA A 126 -1.01 10.16 25.33
CA ALA A 126 -1.86 9.41 24.40
C ALA A 126 -2.47 8.16 25.07
N LEU A 127 -1.66 7.40 25.81
CA LEU A 127 -2.14 6.23 26.56
C LEU A 127 -3.14 6.62 27.66
N GLN A 128 -2.90 7.72 28.38
CA GLN A 128 -3.83 8.24 29.39
C GLN A 128 -5.19 8.61 28.80
N LEU A 129 -5.23 9.16 27.59
CA LEU A 129 -6.46 9.53 26.90
C LEU A 129 -7.21 8.31 26.34
N MET A 130 -6.49 7.34 25.78
CA MET A 130 -7.09 6.21 25.08
C MET A 130 -7.49 5.06 26.02
N LYS A 131 -6.61 4.65 26.95
CA LYS A 131 -6.81 3.43 27.72
C LYS A 131 -8.10 3.42 28.56
N PRO A 132 -8.46 4.49 29.30
CA PRO A 132 -9.66 4.47 30.14
C PRO A 132 -10.95 4.23 29.36
N LYS A 133 -11.03 4.76 28.13
CA LYS A 133 -12.24 4.68 27.29
C LYS A 133 -12.28 3.41 26.43
N TYR A 134 -11.14 2.97 25.91
CA TYR A 134 -11.11 1.99 24.81
C TYR A 134 -10.46 0.65 25.17
N ARG A 135 -9.67 0.56 26.24
CA ARG A 135 -8.88 -0.65 26.54
C ARG A 135 -9.75 -1.88 26.76
N LYS A 136 -10.82 -1.74 27.56
CA LYS A 136 -11.74 -2.86 27.83
C LYS A 136 -12.43 -3.33 26.54
N SER A 137 -12.97 -2.40 25.74
CA SER A 137 -13.63 -2.73 24.47
C SER A 137 -12.67 -3.41 23.49
N LEU A 138 -11.41 -2.96 23.42
CA LEU A 138 -10.39 -3.61 22.59
C LEU A 138 -10.11 -5.04 23.09
N MET A 139 -9.93 -5.24 24.39
CA MET A 139 -9.72 -6.56 24.98
C MET A 139 -10.88 -7.50 24.67
N ASP A 140 -12.12 -7.03 24.87
CA ASP A 140 -13.33 -7.82 24.66
C ASP A 140 -13.51 -8.15 23.16
N LYS A 141 -13.26 -7.20 22.25
CA LYS A 141 -13.40 -7.40 20.79
C LYS A 141 -12.37 -8.39 20.24
N LEU A 142 -11.16 -8.42 20.80
CA LEU A 142 -10.06 -9.24 20.29
C LEU A 142 -9.82 -10.53 21.09
N GLY A 143 -10.44 -10.68 22.26
CA GLY A 143 -10.22 -11.81 23.17
C GLY A 143 -8.79 -11.85 23.73
N ILE A 144 -8.21 -10.70 24.04
CA ILE A 144 -6.81 -10.55 24.46
C ILE A 144 -6.67 -10.05 25.90
N ASN A 145 -5.49 -10.27 26.49
CA ASN A 145 -5.21 -9.77 27.84
C ASN A 145 -4.81 -8.28 27.85
N GLY A 146 -4.76 -7.69 29.05
CA GLY A 146 -4.47 -6.26 29.22
C GLY A 146 -3.08 -5.84 28.74
N ARG A 147 -2.07 -6.71 28.85
CA ARG A 147 -0.71 -6.42 28.36
C ARG A 147 -0.69 -6.33 26.84
N GLN A 148 -1.36 -7.25 26.15
CA GLN A 148 -1.49 -7.22 24.70
C GLN A 148 -2.22 -5.97 24.24
N ALA A 149 -3.33 -5.61 24.90
CA ALA A 149 -4.06 -4.38 24.61
C ALA A 149 -3.18 -3.13 24.77
N ASP A 150 -2.34 -3.07 25.81
CA ASP A 150 -1.41 -1.97 26.02
C ASP A 150 -0.37 -1.86 24.91
N MET A 151 0.21 -2.98 24.48
CA MET A 151 1.17 -3.02 23.36
C MET A 151 0.54 -2.60 22.03
N ILE A 152 -0.75 -2.90 21.81
CA ILE A 152 -1.50 -2.42 20.64
C ILE A 152 -1.59 -0.89 20.64
N PHE A 153 -2.00 -0.27 21.76
CA PHE A 153 -2.05 1.20 21.83
C PHE A 153 -0.69 1.86 21.59
N GLU A 154 0.39 1.28 22.12
CA GLU A 154 1.76 1.75 21.90
C GLU A 154 2.17 1.62 20.42
N THR A 155 1.81 0.51 19.77
CA THR A 155 2.08 0.25 18.36
C THR A 155 1.34 1.24 17.46
N GLU A 156 0.06 1.49 17.75
CA GLU A 156 -0.73 2.45 16.99
C GLU A 156 -0.27 3.89 17.22
N TYR A 157 0.12 4.26 18.44
CA TYR A 157 0.75 5.55 18.71
C TYR A 157 2.04 5.73 17.89
N TYR A 158 2.94 4.74 17.91
CA TYR A 158 4.15 4.75 17.10
C TYR A 158 3.83 4.97 15.63
N LYS A 159 2.88 4.19 15.08
CA LYS A 159 2.48 4.30 13.68
C LYS A 159 2.00 5.72 13.35
N GLN A 160 1.26 6.38 14.24
CA GLN A 160 0.80 7.75 14.00
C GLN A 160 1.93 8.77 14.02
N LYS A 161 2.90 8.63 14.94
CA LYS A 161 4.10 9.49 14.98
C LYS A 161 4.95 9.33 13.72
N GLU A 162 5.20 8.09 13.30
CA GLU A 162 5.94 7.79 12.08
C GLU A 162 5.20 8.34 10.85
N ALA A 163 3.88 8.14 10.78
CA ALA A 163 3.07 8.63 9.67
C ALA A 163 3.08 10.16 9.56
N LEU A 164 3.11 10.88 10.68
CA LEU A 164 3.27 12.34 10.69
C LEU A 164 4.63 12.77 10.14
N SER A 165 5.71 12.10 10.54
CA SER A 165 7.04 12.37 9.99
C SER A 165 7.11 12.11 8.49
N ILE A 166 6.48 11.03 8.00
CA ILE A 166 6.39 10.73 6.57
C ILE A 166 5.50 11.75 5.84
N SER A 167 4.44 12.24 6.48
CA SER A 167 3.51 13.20 5.86
C SER A 167 4.16 14.52 5.47
N ALA A 168 5.24 14.90 6.15
CA ALA A 168 6.03 16.10 5.85
C ALA A 168 6.88 15.97 4.57
N MET A 169 7.01 14.76 4.00
CA MET A 169 7.73 14.54 2.74
C MET A 169 6.90 14.98 1.53
N PRO A 170 7.52 15.52 0.47
CA PRO A 170 6.83 15.87 -0.78
C PRO A 170 6.09 14.67 -1.39
N GLU A 171 4.90 14.88 -1.94
CA GLU A 171 4.13 13.81 -2.61
C GLU A 171 4.85 13.22 -3.83
N THR A 172 5.71 14.03 -4.46
CA THR A 172 6.52 13.60 -5.61
C THR A 172 7.68 12.70 -5.21
N ASP A 173 8.12 12.71 -3.95
CA ASP A 173 9.23 11.87 -3.50
C ASP A 173 8.77 10.42 -3.32
N PHE A 174 9.30 9.50 -4.13
CA PHE A 174 8.97 8.08 -4.04
C PHE A 174 9.39 7.46 -2.71
N ASN A 175 10.39 8.04 -2.03
CA ASN A 175 10.80 7.61 -0.72
C ASN A 175 9.66 7.75 0.32
N LYS A 176 8.70 8.65 0.10
CA LYS A 176 7.47 8.74 0.92
C LYS A 176 6.69 7.43 0.88
N ILE A 177 6.58 6.80 -0.29
CA ILE A 177 5.92 5.51 -0.48
C ILE A 177 6.70 4.39 0.22
N ARG A 178 8.02 4.32 -0.02
CA ARG A 178 8.90 3.34 0.63
C ARG A 178 8.80 3.38 2.15
N LYS A 179 8.87 4.58 2.73
CA LYS A 179 8.73 4.76 4.18
C LYS A 179 7.34 4.41 4.68
N THR A 180 6.28 4.70 3.91
CA THR A 180 4.91 4.30 4.26
C THR A 180 4.78 2.78 4.35
N VAL A 181 5.31 2.05 3.36
CA VAL A 181 5.32 0.58 3.36
C VAL A 181 6.14 0.05 4.54
N ALA A 182 7.36 0.57 4.74
CA ALA A 182 8.23 0.15 5.84
C ALA A 182 7.57 0.38 7.22
N MET A 183 6.91 1.52 7.42
CA MET A 183 6.14 1.81 8.63
C MET A 183 5.05 0.78 8.87
N TYR A 184 4.27 0.43 7.84
CA TYR A 184 3.23 -0.60 7.97
C TYR A 184 3.82 -1.98 8.29
N GLN A 185 4.95 -2.34 7.70
CA GLN A 185 5.65 -3.58 8.04
C GLN A 185 6.10 -3.59 9.51
N VAL A 186 6.65 -2.49 10.02
CA VAL A 186 7.06 -2.38 11.43
C VAL A 186 5.84 -2.48 12.35
N ARG A 187 4.73 -1.81 12.00
CA ARG A 187 3.46 -1.91 12.74
C ARG A 187 2.97 -3.36 12.81
N GLU A 188 2.93 -4.06 11.69
CA GLU A 188 2.53 -5.46 11.64
C GLU A 188 3.44 -6.36 12.49
N ASN A 189 4.76 -6.18 12.38
CA ASN A 189 5.74 -6.94 13.17
C ASN A 189 5.56 -6.71 14.68
N ARG A 190 5.28 -5.48 15.12
CA ARG A 190 4.99 -5.16 16.53
C ARG A 190 3.70 -5.81 17.02
N HIS A 191 2.66 -5.83 16.18
CA HIS A 191 1.42 -6.54 16.52
C HIS A 191 1.65 -8.06 16.63
N LYS A 192 2.38 -8.66 15.69
CA LYS A 192 2.76 -10.09 15.76
C LYS A 192 3.60 -10.39 17.01
N ALA A 193 4.55 -9.52 17.35
CA ALA A 193 5.34 -9.63 18.59
C ALA A 193 4.49 -9.49 19.87
N SER A 194 3.30 -8.88 19.77
CA SER A 194 2.30 -8.83 20.86
C SER A 194 1.46 -10.11 20.95
N GLY A 195 1.74 -11.11 20.11
CA GLY A 195 1.04 -12.40 20.09
C GLY A 195 -0.31 -12.37 19.38
N LEU A 196 -0.55 -11.41 18.49
CA LEU A 196 -1.79 -11.32 17.71
C LEU A 196 -1.74 -12.21 16.47
N THR A 197 -2.85 -12.89 16.16
CA THR A 197 -3.07 -13.56 14.87
C THR A 197 -3.38 -12.55 13.77
N GLU A 198 -3.30 -12.94 12.50
CA GLU A 198 -3.62 -12.06 11.36
C GLU A 198 -5.05 -11.49 11.43
N ASP A 199 -6.01 -12.31 11.84
CA ASP A 199 -7.40 -11.86 12.05
C ASP A 199 -7.50 -10.83 13.17
N GLN A 200 -6.81 -11.06 14.29
CA GLN A 200 -6.79 -10.11 15.41
C GLN A 200 -6.08 -8.80 15.03
N ILE A 201 -5.04 -8.85 14.21
CA ILE A 201 -4.39 -7.65 13.65
C ILE A 201 -5.41 -6.88 12.84
N THR A 202 -6.10 -7.53 11.90
CA THR A 202 -7.12 -6.89 11.07
C THR A 202 -8.21 -6.25 11.92
N MET A 203 -8.71 -6.95 12.95
CA MET A 203 -9.70 -6.42 13.89
C MET A 203 -9.17 -5.24 14.72
N ALA A 204 -7.91 -5.28 15.16
CA ALA A 204 -7.26 -4.16 15.86
C ALA A 204 -7.22 -2.92 14.96
N ILE A 205 -6.76 -3.08 13.71
CA ILE A 205 -6.68 -1.99 12.74
C ILE A 205 -8.07 -1.37 12.51
N SER A 206 -9.08 -2.19 12.30
CA SER A 206 -10.46 -1.73 12.11
C SER A 206 -11.01 -1.04 13.36
N PHE A 207 -10.73 -1.56 14.56
CA PHE A 207 -11.12 -0.90 15.81
C PHE A 207 -10.57 0.53 15.92
N PHE A 208 -9.30 0.75 15.59
CA PHE A 208 -8.71 2.10 15.61
C PHE A 208 -9.27 3.02 14.51
N LYS A 209 -9.57 2.48 13.32
CA LYS A 209 -10.24 3.22 12.23
C LYS A 209 -11.66 3.64 12.63
N GLU A 210 -12.48 2.71 13.10
CA GLU A 210 -13.89 2.91 13.48
C GLU A 210 -14.05 3.92 14.63
N ASN A 211 -13.23 3.78 15.67
CA ASN A 211 -13.32 4.61 16.86
C ASN A 211 -12.68 5.98 16.69
N GLN A 212 -12.16 6.29 15.49
CA GLN A 212 -11.37 7.48 15.20
C GLN A 212 -10.42 7.75 16.36
N LEU A 213 -9.58 6.77 16.75
CA LEU A 213 -8.65 6.88 17.88
C LEU A 213 -7.48 7.80 17.54
N TYR A 214 -7.91 9.00 17.26
CA TYR A 214 -7.31 10.15 16.66
C TYR A 214 -7.74 11.27 17.60
N PRO A 215 -7.10 11.37 18.79
CA PRO A 215 -7.65 12.10 19.92
C PRO A 215 -8.12 13.47 19.46
N GLU A 216 -9.43 13.70 19.53
CA GLU A 216 -9.97 15.04 19.42
C GLU A 216 -9.22 15.89 20.43
N GLN A 217 -8.62 16.98 19.97
CA GLN A 217 -8.11 17.97 20.89
C GLN A 217 -9.30 18.41 21.73
N VAL A 218 -9.35 18.00 22.98
CA VAL A 218 -10.06 18.75 24.00
C VAL A 218 -9.26 20.04 24.14
N VAL A 219 -9.52 20.98 23.23
CA VAL A 219 -9.28 22.40 23.46
C VAL A 219 -10.23 22.75 24.58
N ASN A 220 -9.76 22.63 25.82
CA ASN A 220 -10.37 23.39 26.89
C ASN A 220 -10.24 24.86 26.49
N LYS A 221 -11.39 25.53 26.52
CA LYS A 221 -11.62 26.95 26.23
C LYS A 221 -10.47 27.88 26.60
#